data_AF-A0A5C9EFQ3-F1
#
_entry.id   AF-A0A5C9EFQ3-F1
#
_cell.length_a   1.000
_cell.length_b   1.000
_cell.length_c   1.000
_cell.angle_alpha   90.00
_cell.angle_beta   90.00
_cell.angle_gamma   90.00
#
_symmetry.space_group_name_H-M   'P 1'
#
loop_
_entity.id
_entity.type
_entity.pdbx_description
1 polymer ?
#
loop_
_entity_poly.entity_id
_entity_poly.type
_entity_poly.pdbx_seq_one_letter_code
_entity_poly.pdbx_strand_id
1 'polypeptide(L)'
;MTEMKLPIIVTKEDCHRCHELKEWLNENDVKYIEQDINDEKFVNQLLQDKNFVQTFCDADECIVNTPVVIMDGSYYFKELWSQTGLRKNKAEEMFLD
;
A
#
# COMPACT_ATOMS: atom_id res chain seq x y z
N MET A 1 -8.41 -9.64 -22.49
CA MET A 1 -9.03 -8.71 -21.53
C MET A 1 -8.12 -8.69 -20.34
N THR A 2 -7.27 -7.67 -20.22
CA THR A 2 -6.38 -7.53 -19.07
C THR A 2 -7.27 -7.33 -17.86
N GLU A 3 -7.30 -8.30 -16.95
CA GLU A 3 -7.99 -8.14 -15.67
C GLU A 3 -7.41 -6.88 -15.01
N MET A 4 -8.20 -5.82 -14.90
CA MET A 4 -7.82 -4.64 -14.12
C MET A 4 -7.76 -5.08 -12.67
N LYS A 5 -6.56 -5.44 -12.20
CA LYS A 5 -6.32 -5.81 -10.81
C LYS A 5 -6.42 -4.52 -9.99
N LEU A 6 -7.42 -4.46 -9.13
CA LEU A 6 -7.57 -3.33 -8.20
C LEU A 6 -6.30 -3.21 -7.35
N PRO A 7 -5.84 -1.98 -7.05
CA PRO A 7 -4.76 -1.77 -6.11
C PRO A 7 -5.14 -2.34 -4.74
N ILE A 8 -4.17 -2.95 -4.07
CA ILE A 8 -4.33 -3.39 -2.67
C ILE A 8 -3.67 -2.35 -1.78
N ILE A 9 -4.43 -1.78 -0.84
CA ILE A 9 -3.92 -0.84 0.15
C ILE A 9 -3.79 -1.60 1.47
N VAL A 10 -2.55 -1.79 1.89
CA VAL A 10 -2.21 -2.41 3.16
C VAL A 10 -2.20 -1.35 4.24
N THR A 11 -3.11 -1.46 5.19
CA THR A 11 -3.31 -0.50 6.29
C THR A 11 -3.05 -1.17 7.63
N LYS A 12 -3.10 -0.38 8.71
CA LYS A 12 -3.13 -0.87 10.09
C LYS A 12 -4.01 0.06 10.91
N GLU A 13 -4.48 -0.43 12.06
CA GLU A 13 -5.16 0.42 13.04
C GLU A 13 -4.27 1.58 13.52
N ASP A 14 -4.91 2.71 13.82
CA ASP A 14 -4.25 3.94 14.30
C ASP A 14 -3.13 4.47 13.39
N CYS A 15 -3.40 4.48 12.08
CA CYS A 15 -2.47 4.93 11.06
C CYS A 15 -2.97 6.18 10.34
N HIS A 16 -2.48 7.35 10.77
CA HIS A 16 -2.86 8.64 10.18
C HIS A 16 -2.70 8.69 8.65
N ARG A 17 -1.55 8.22 8.15
CA ARG A 17 -1.28 8.14 6.69
C ARG A 17 -2.23 7.19 5.96
N CYS A 18 -2.66 6.11 6.62
CA CYS A 18 -3.61 5.18 6.04
C CYS A 18 -4.98 5.85 5.86
N HIS A 19 -5.42 6.62 6.86
CA HIS A 19 -6.64 7.42 6.75
C HIS A 19 -6.54 8.47 5.64
N GLU A 20 -5.45 9.23 5.60
CA GLU A 20 -5.23 10.28 4.59
C GLU A 20 -5.27 9.71 3.15
N LEU A 21 -4.62 8.56 2.92
CA LEU A 21 -4.66 7.91 1.60
C LEU A 21 -6.06 7.40 1.26
N LYS A 22 -6.75 6.76 2.21
CA LYS A 22 -8.11 6.24 1.99
C LYS A 22 -9.12 7.35 1.71
N GLU A 23 -9.03 8.46 2.42
CA GLU A 23 -9.86 9.64 2.17
C GLU A 23 -9.64 10.15 0.76
N TRP A 24 -8.38 10.34 0.34
CA TRP A 24 -8.07 10.78 -1.01
C TRP A 24 -8.59 9.81 -2.08
N LEU A 25 -8.42 8.49 -1.89
CA LEU A 25 -8.92 7.47 -2.83
C LEU A 25 -10.45 7.52 -2.94
N ASN A 26 -11.16 7.65 -1.81
CA ASN A 26 -12.61 7.74 -1.78
C ASN A 26 -13.13 9.04 -2.42
N GLU A 27 -12.46 10.17 -2.19
CA GLU A 27 -12.80 11.46 -2.82
C GLU A 27 -12.69 11.42 -4.35
N ASN A 28 -11.83 10.56 -4.89
CA ASN A 28 -11.57 10.43 -6.33
C ASN A 28 -12.24 9.20 -6.97
N ASP A 29 -13.17 8.53 -6.28
CA ASP A 29 -13.86 7.30 -6.75
C ASP A 29 -12.89 6.18 -7.17
N VAL A 30 -11.71 6.10 -6.55
CA VAL A 30 -10.74 5.05 -6.84
C VAL A 30 -11.12 3.80 -6.07
N LYS A 31 -11.38 2.71 -6.80
CA LYS A 31 -11.65 1.39 -6.19
C LYS A 31 -10.35 0.72 -5.77
N TYR A 32 -10.33 0.18 -4.57
CA TYR A 32 -9.19 -0.56 -4.03
C TYR A 32 -9.66 -1.70 -3.13
N ILE A 33 -8.73 -2.62 -2.84
CA ILE A 33 -8.90 -3.67 -1.85
C ILE A 33 -8.11 -3.26 -0.60
N GLU A 34 -8.74 -3.21 0.56
CA GLU A 34 -8.04 -2.97 1.82
C GLU A 34 -7.60 -4.30 2.45
N GLN A 35 -6.37 -4.35 2.97
CA GLN A 35 -5.84 -5.47 3.75
C GLN A 35 -5.17 -4.94 5.01
N ASP A 36 -5.39 -5.59 6.14
CA ASP A 36 -4.76 -5.20 7.42
C ASP A 36 -3.41 -5.93 7.58
N ILE A 37 -2.34 -5.19 7.86
CA ILE A 37 -1.03 -5.77 8.17
C ILE A 37 -1.02 -6.55 9.50
N ASN A 38 -2.06 -6.44 10.32
CA ASN A 38 -2.24 -7.26 11.52
C ASN A 38 -3.01 -8.55 11.25
N ASP A 39 -3.57 -8.76 10.05
CA ASP A 39 -4.21 -10.02 9.70
C ASP A 39 -3.14 -11.10 9.45
N GLU A 40 -3.09 -12.09 10.33
CA GLU A 40 -2.09 -13.16 10.27
C GLU A 40 -2.11 -13.94 8.95
N LYS A 41 -3.27 -14.14 8.33
CA LYS A 41 -3.35 -14.89 7.07
C LYS A 41 -2.75 -14.07 5.94
N PHE A 42 -3.04 -12.77 5.89
CA PHE A 42 -2.49 -11.86 4.92
C PHE A 42 -0.98 -11.68 5.09
N VAL A 43 -0.50 -11.47 6.33
CA VAL A 43 0.93 -11.39 6.63
C VAL A 43 1.67 -12.65 6.21
N ASN A 44 1.11 -13.84 6.51
CA ASN A 44 1.72 -15.10 6.07
C ASN A 44 1.80 -15.23 4.55
N GLN A 45 0.86 -14.64 3.80
CA GLN A 45 0.96 -14.56 2.33
C GLN A 45 2.05 -13.60 1.89
N LEU A 46 2.16 -12.42 2.50
CA LEU A 46 3.20 -11.43 2.21
C LEU A 46 4.61 -11.98 2.48
N LEU A 47 4.81 -12.73 3.57
CA LEU A 47 6.09 -13.35 3.90
C LEU A 47 6.49 -14.46 2.92
N GLN A 48 5.56 -14.99 2.14
CA GLN A 48 5.85 -15.92 1.04
C GLN A 48 6.17 -15.21 -0.27
N ASP A 49 5.88 -13.90 -0.38
CA ASP A 49 6.21 -13.09 -1.54
C ASP A 49 7.67 -12.61 -1.45
N LYS A 50 8.50 -13.07 -2.40
CA LYS A 50 9.91 -12.71 -2.46
C LYS A 50 10.14 -11.21 -2.66
N ASN A 51 9.27 -10.53 -3.41
CA ASN A 51 9.39 -9.09 -3.65
C ASN A 51 9.13 -8.32 -2.35
N PHE A 52 8.14 -8.76 -1.58
CA PHE A 52 7.84 -8.17 -0.28
C PHE A 52 9.02 -8.35 0.69
N VAL A 53 9.50 -9.58 0.83
CA VAL A 53 10.61 -9.90 1.73
C VAL A 53 11.86 -9.10 1.34
N GLN A 54 12.20 -9.01 0.06
CA GLN A 54 13.35 -8.21 -0.39
C GLN A 54 13.18 -6.70 -0.17
N THR A 55 11.94 -6.20 -0.13
CA THR A 55 11.66 -4.76 -0.01
C THR A 55 11.55 -4.32 1.44
N PHE A 56 11.00 -5.17 2.32
CA PHE A 56 10.61 -4.79 3.67
C PHE A 56 11.26 -5.62 4.78
N CYS A 57 11.95 -6.71 4.47
CA CYS A 57 12.59 -7.57 5.46
C CYS A 57 14.11 -7.58 5.31
N ASP A 58 14.80 -7.42 6.44
CA ASP A 58 16.24 -7.63 6.57
C ASP A 58 16.52 -8.96 7.29
N ALA A 59 17.78 -9.23 7.66
CA ALA A 59 18.20 -10.51 8.26
C ALA A 59 17.53 -10.84 9.62
N ASP A 60 17.03 -9.82 10.32
CA ASP A 60 16.53 -9.93 11.69
C ASP A 60 15.05 -9.52 11.84
N GLU A 61 14.53 -8.61 11.01
CA GLU A 61 13.17 -8.07 11.14
C GLU A 61 12.54 -7.61 9.81
N CYS A 62 11.21 -7.71 9.73
CA CYS A 62 10.40 -7.13 8.66
C CYS A 62 9.75 -5.82 9.13
N ILE A 63 10.23 -4.69 8.62
CA ILE A 63 9.69 -3.37 8.97
C ILE A 63 8.77 -2.89 7.85
N VAL A 64 7.46 -2.97 8.10
CA VAL A 64 6.43 -2.52 7.17
C VAL A 64 5.91 -1.17 7.60
N ASN A 65 6.24 -0.13 6.84
CA ASN A 65 5.64 1.18 7.04
C ASN A 65 4.34 1.28 6.26
N THR A 66 3.22 1.35 6.97
CA THR A 66 1.89 1.51 6.37
C THR A 66 1.58 3.00 6.10
N PRO A 67 0.77 3.32 5.07
CA PRO A 67 0.11 2.38 4.16
C PRO A 67 1.00 1.94 3.00
N VAL A 68 1.01 0.64 2.67
CA VAL A 68 1.71 0.11 1.48
C VAL A 68 0.70 -0.09 0.37
N VAL A 69 1.01 0.38 -0.83
CA VAL A 69 0.19 0.16 -2.02
C VAL A 69 0.81 -0.97 -2.83
N ILE A 70 0.02 -1.99 -3.15
CA ILE A 70 0.42 -3.10 -4.00
C ILE A 70 -0.32 -2.96 -5.33
N MET A 71 0.43 -2.76 -6.40
CA MET A 71 -0.08 -2.63 -7.77
C MET A 71 0.83 -3.41 -8.71
N ASP A 72 0.23 -4.28 -9.53
CA ASP A 72 0.95 -5.09 -10.53
C ASP A 72 2.16 -5.86 -9.98
N GLY A 73 2.10 -6.30 -8.71
CA GLY A 73 3.19 -7.01 -8.03
C GLY A 73 4.33 -6.14 -7.53
N SER A 74 4.20 -4.81 -7.67
CA SER A 74 5.10 -3.80 -7.13
C SER A 74 4.55 -3.20 -5.84
N TYR A 75 5.45 -2.77 -4.97
CA TYR A 75 5.15 -2.25 -3.63
C TYR A 75 5.57 -0.78 -3.53
N TYR A 76 4.62 0.09 -3.19
CA TYR A 76 4.84 1.53 -3.11
C TYR A 76 4.54 2.05 -1.71
N PHE A 77 5.48 2.83 -1.16
CA PHE A 77 5.30 3.55 0.10
C PHE A 77 5.98 4.92 0.01
N LYS A 78 7.32 4.95 0.04
CA LYS A 78 8.11 6.19 0.20
C LYS A 78 7.81 7.25 -0.87
N GLU A 79 7.44 6.81 -2.07
CA GLU A 79 7.21 7.68 -3.23
C GLU A 79 5.92 8.49 -3.12
N LEU A 80 4.90 7.92 -2.45
CA LEU A 80 3.60 8.53 -2.20
C LEU A 80 3.64 9.55 -1.06
N TRP A 81 4.66 9.49 -0.19
CA TRP A 81 4.72 10.27 1.04
C TRP A 81 5.83 11.32 1.01
N SER A 82 5.51 12.53 1.44
CA SER A 82 6.49 13.56 1.79
C SER A 82 6.55 13.75 3.32
N GLN A 83 7.36 14.70 3.78
CA GLN A 83 7.34 15.11 5.20
C GLN A 83 6.02 15.78 5.60
N THR A 84 5.25 16.28 4.62
CA THR A 84 4.01 17.06 4.84
C THR A 84 2.73 16.28 4.56
N GLY A 85 2.80 15.00 4.21
CA GLY A 85 1.62 14.16 3.90
C GLY A 85 1.68 13.50 2.53
N LEU A 86 0.52 13.15 1.98
CA LEU A 86 0.34 12.50 0.70
C LEU A 86 0.75 13.43 -0.46
N ARG A 87 1.58 12.93 -1.37
CA ARG A 87 1.95 13.62 -2.61
C ARG A 87 0.84 13.45 -3.63
N LYS A 88 -0.15 14.35 -3.62
CA LYS A 88 -1.33 14.31 -4.51
C LYS A 88 -0.98 14.06 -5.97
N ASN A 89 -0.03 14.80 -6.56
CA ASN A 89 0.37 14.59 -7.95
C ASN A 89 0.86 13.15 -8.24
N LYS A 90 1.55 12.52 -7.28
CA LYS A 90 2.01 11.13 -7.43
C LYS A 90 0.86 10.14 -7.26
N ALA A 91 -0.09 10.43 -6.37
CA ALA A 91 -1.30 9.64 -6.22
C ALA A 91 -2.17 9.72 -7.50
N GLU A 92 -2.32 10.89 -8.09
CA GLU A 92 -3.01 11.07 -9.38
C GLU A 92 -2.34 10.24 -10.48
N GLU A 93 -1.02 10.37 -10.66
CA GLU A 93 -0.24 9.58 -11.63
C GLU A 93 -0.36 8.07 -11.41
N MET A 94 -0.52 7.62 -10.16
CA MET A 94 -0.58 6.20 -9.85
C MET A 94 -1.98 5.60 -9.98
N PHE A 95 -3.02 6.37 -9.67
CA PHE A 95 -4.38 5.81 -9.51
C PHE A 95 -5.39 6.31 -10.56
N LEU A 96 -5.09 7.40 -11.26
CA LEU A 96 -6.03 8.06 -12.17
C LEU A 96 -5.54 8.14 -13.63
N ASP A 97 -4.24 7.98 -13.88
CA ASP A 97 -3.61 7.96 -15.21
C ASP A 97 -3.59 6.54 -15.80
#